data_AF-X1PY42-F1
#
_entry.id   AF-X1PY42-F1
#
_cell.length_a   1.000
_cell.length_b   1.000
_cell.length_c   1.000
_cell.angle_alpha   90.00
_cell.angle_beta   90.00
_cell.angle_gamma   90.00
#
_symmetry.space_group_name_H-M   'P 1'
#
loop_
_entity.id
_entity.type
_entity.pdbx_description
1 polymer ?
#
loop_
_entity_poly.entity_id
_entity_poly.type
_entity_poly.pdbx_seq_one_letter_code
_entity_poly.pdbx_strand_id
1 'polypeptide(L)'
;IPKVNPFARYAYNLLATDAQQGDYQFRLDGGGVLEEQENMYWEFDELDALFIEGLGVKLVPTAAMPVPANLARTGLRIGGAYHPKGPTTRTSMFPTTVGINELNYGHLAPFAPVAHPYYAAIPKLPQPYLIWNEIGYPVIRDDGVGAVAINTAVLALTGIRIEMRG
;
A
#
# COMPACT_ATOMS: atom_id res chain seq x y z
N ILE A 1 29.15 -6.15 9.62
CA ILE A 1 28.86 -5.88 8.19
C ILE A 1 27.35 -5.95 8.02
N PRO A 2 26.69 -4.89 7.52
CA PRO A 2 25.25 -4.90 7.28
C PRO A 2 24.89 -5.93 6.20
N LYS A 3 23.76 -6.62 6.37
CA LYS A 3 23.16 -7.44 5.31
C LYS A 3 22.19 -6.58 4.51
N VAL A 4 22.33 -6.60 3.19
CA VAL A 4 21.46 -5.87 2.28
C VAL A 4 20.70 -6.89 1.45
N ASN A 5 19.37 -6.91 1.59
CA ASN A 5 18.50 -7.89 0.97
C ASN A 5 17.47 -7.18 0.08
N PRO A 6 17.12 -7.74 -1.09
CA PRO A 6 15.94 -7.30 -1.81
C PRO A 6 14.70 -7.53 -0.95
N PHE A 7 13.75 -6.61 -1.04
CA PHE A 7 12.49 -6.68 -0.33
C PHE A 7 11.33 -6.66 -1.33
N ALA A 8 10.40 -7.58 -1.16
CA ALA A 8 9.11 -7.55 -1.82
C ALA A 8 8.06 -8.12 -0.87
N ARG A 9 6.91 -7.46 -0.77
CA ARG A 9 5.79 -7.90 0.05
C ARG A 9 4.48 -7.46 -0.58
N TYR A 10 3.45 -8.29 -0.46
CA TYR A 10 2.08 -7.93 -0.82
C TYR A 10 1.12 -8.37 0.29
N ALA A 11 -0.06 -7.76 0.34
CA ALA A 11 -1.08 -8.07 1.33
C ALA A 11 -2.47 -7.76 0.78
N TYR A 12 -3.44 -8.59 1.15
CA TYR A 12 -4.87 -8.33 0.96
C TYR A 12 -5.45 -7.68 2.20
N ASN A 13 -6.44 -6.80 2.02
CA ASN A 13 -7.16 -6.26 3.16
C ASN A 13 -8.11 -7.33 3.75
N LEU A 14 -7.89 -7.72 5.01
CA LEU A 14 -8.74 -8.68 5.71
C LEU A 14 -10.00 -8.05 6.33
N LEU A 15 -10.07 -6.73 6.45
CA LEU A 15 -11.25 -6.02 6.91
C LEU A 15 -11.72 -5.03 5.84
N ALA A 16 -13.03 -4.77 5.81
CA ALA A 16 -13.54 -3.65 5.04
C ALA A 16 -13.10 -2.33 5.69
N THR A 17 -12.93 -1.27 4.90
CA THR A 17 -12.77 0.08 5.46
C THR A 17 -14.10 0.56 6.06
N ASP A 18 -14.08 1.67 6.79
CA ASP A 18 -15.23 2.16 7.54
C ASP A 18 -16.09 3.18 6.77
N ALA A 19 -15.71 3.54 5.54
CA ALA A 19 -16.34 4.60 4.75
C ALA A 19 -16.26 5.98 5.40
N GLN A 20 -15.30 6.20 6.31
CA GLN A 20 -15.10 7.47 7.03
C GLN A 20 -13.80 8.16 6.63
N GLN A 21 -13.15 7.72 5.55
CA GLN A 21 -11.85 8.23 5.09
C GLN A 21 -10.73 8.03 6.13
N GLY A 22 -10.91 7.07 7.06
CA GLY A 22 -9.90 6.66 8.02
C GLY A 22 -8.75 5.91 7.37
N ASP A 23 -7.61 5.87 8.07
CA ASP A 23 -6.46 5.09 7.66
C ASP A 23 -6.72 3.60 7.86
N TYR A 24 -6.72 2.83 6.78
CA TYR A 24 -6.65 1.37 6.87
C TYR A 24 -5.20 0.90 6.84
N GLN A 25 -4.84 0.03 7.79
CA GLN A 25 -3.49 -0.51 7.93
C GLN A 25 -3.47 -2.01 7.61
N PHE A 26 -2.49 -2.43 6.81
CA PHE A 26 -2.21 -3.85 6.54
C PHE A 26 -1.37 -4.43 7.69
N ARG A 27 -1.96 -4.49 8.89
CA ARG A 27 -1.28 -4.87 10.13
C ARG A 27 -1.87 -6.14 10.74
N LEU A 28 -1.00 -7.08 11.13
CA LEU A 28 -1.40 -8.36 11.72
C LEU A 28 -2.08 -8.19 13.08
N ASP A 29 -1.44 -7.47 14.02
CA ASP A 29 -1.99 -7.30 15.38
C ASP A 29 -3.35 -6.57 15.40
N GLY A 30 -3.61 -5.75 14.39
CA GLY A 30 -4.89 -5.04 14.21
C GLY A 30 -5.95 -5.85 13.46
N GLY A 31 -5.64 -7.08 13.04
CA GLY A 31 -6.51 -7.91 12.22
C GLY A 31 -6.70 -7.42 10.78
N GLY A 32 -5.85 -6.50 10.30
CA GLY A 32 -5.93 -5.94 8.95
C GLY A 32 -5.39 -6.89 7.86
N VAL A 33 -4.66 -7.93 8.26
CA VAL A 33 -4.15 -9.03 7.42
C VAL A 33 -4.20 -10.34 8.19
N LEU A 34 -4.10 -11.47 7.50
CA LEU A 34 -4.20 -12.80 8.13
C LEU A 34 -2.83 -13.36 8.53
N GLU A 35 -1.81 -13.10 7.71
CA GLU A 35 -0.52 -13.77 7.82
C GLU A 35 0.63 -12.80 8.15
N GLU A 36 1.67 -13.29 8.81
CA GLU A 36 2.86 -12.50 9.15
C GLU A 36 3.58 -11.99 7.88
N GLN A 37 3.55 -12.77 6.82
CA GLN A 37 4.12 -12.43 5.51
C GLN A 37 3.40 -11.22 4.88
N GLU A 38 2.15 -10.98 5.24
CA GLU A 38 1.33 -9.86 4.80
C GLU A 38 1.45 -8.64 5.73
N ASN A 39 2.05 -8.78 6.92
CA ASN A 39 2.17 -7.67 7.86
C ASN A 39 3.05 -6.57 7.27
N MET A 40 2.48 -5.42 6.94
CA MET A 40 3.21 -4.28 6.39
C MET A 40 3.38 -3.16 7.41
N TYR A 41 3.62 -3.54 8.67
CA TYR A 41 3.80 -2.62 9.75
C TYR A 41 5.16 -2.88 10.40
N TRP A 42 6.04 -1.88 10.34
CA TRP A 42 7.41 -1.96 10.83
C TRP A 42 7.61 -0.99 11.98
N GLU A 43 8.08 -1.52 13.10
CA GLU A 43 8.59 -0.75 14.24
C GLU A 43 10.10 -0.99 14.29
N PHE A 44 10.85 -0.25 13.46
CA PHE A 44 12.29 -0.43 13.41
C PHE A 44 13.00 0.40 14.47
N ASP A 45 14.03 -0.22 15.03
CA ASP A 45 15.03 0.46 15.85
C ASP A 45 16.19 0.97 14.98
N GLU A 46 17.35 1.20 15.59
CA GLU A 46 18.54 1.67 14.89
C GLU A 46 19.21 0.59 14.02
N LEU A 47 18.86 -0.69 14.17
CA LEU A 47 19.51 -1.83 13.54
C LEU A 47 18.83 -2.28 12.24
N ASP A 48 17.55 -1.99 12.06
CA ASP A 48 16.80 -2.31 10.85
C ASP A 48 16.44 -1.05 10.06
N ALA A 49 16.57 -1.13 8.73
CA ALA A 49 16.09 -0.09 7.83
C ALA A 49 15.43 -0.69 6.59
N LEU A 50 14.42 0.00 6.06
CA LEU A 50 13.76 -0.35 4.80
C LEU A 50 13.70 0.86 3.88
N PHE A 51 14.30 0.73 2.71
CA PHE A 51 14.01 1.61 1.58
C PHE A 51 12.83 1.03 0.81
N ILE A 52 11.73 1.78 0.74
CA ILE A 52 10.60 1.49 -0.12
C ILE A 52 10.83 2.21 -1.45
N GLU A 53 11.03 1.43 -2.51
CA GLU A 53 11.32 1.93 -3.86
C GLU A 53 10.11 1.85 -4.79
N GLY A 54 9.17 0.95 -4.52
CA GLY A 54 7.97 0.77 -5.30
C GLY A 54 6.76 0.54 -4.41
N LEU A 55 5.62 1.07 -4.86
CA LEU A 55 4.34 0.96 -4.19
C LEU A 55 3.26 0.75 -5.26
N GLY A 56 2.50 -0.31 -5.11
CA GLY A 56 1.37 -0.61 -5.96
C GLY A 56 0.12 -0.82 -5.10
N VAL A 57 -1.02 -0.33 -5.57
CA VAL A 57 -2.31 -0.73 -5.04
C VAL A 57 -3.23 -1.11 -6.19
N LYS A 58 -3.88 -2.24 -6.02
CA LYS A 58 -4.87 -2.73 -6.96
C LYS A 58 -6.16 -3.01 -6.21
N LEU A 59 -7.25 -2.60 -6.81
CA LEU A 59 -8.55 -3.10 -6.41
C LEU A 59 -8.96 -4.24 -7.36
N VAL A 60 -9.24 -5.40 -6.79
CA VAL A 60 -9.63 -6.60 -7.52
C VAL A 60 -11.17 -6.64 -7.57
N PRO A 61 -11.79 -6.67 -8.76
CA PRO A 61 -13.23 -6.85 -8.87
C PRO A 61 -13.66 -8.15 -8.19
N THR A 62 -14.80 -8.15 -7.52
CA THR A 62 -15.42 -9.36 -6.96
C THR A 62 -16.80 -9.56 -7.58
N ALA A 63 -17.40 -10.75 -7.41
CA ALA A 63 -18.77 -10.98 -7.89
C ALA A 63 -19.80 -10.00 -7.27
N ALA A 64 -19.54 -9.51 -6.06
CA ALA A 64 -20.36 -8.51 -5.37
C ALA A 64 -19.98 -7.06 -5.75
N MET A 65 -18.77 -6.83 -6.27
CA MET A 65 -18.24 -5.53 -6.66
C MET A 65 -17.62 -5.61 -8.07
N PRO A 66 -18.45 -5.53 -9.12
CA PRO A 66 -17.99 -5.70 -10.50
C PRO A 66 -17.11 -4.54 -10.98
N VAL A 67 -17.24 -3.37 -10.34
CA VAL A 67 -16.32 -2.25 -10.51
C VAL A 67 -15.71 -1.96 -9.13
N PRO A 68 -14.44 -2.29 -8.92
CA PRO A 68 -13.79 -1.90 -7.69
C PRO A 68 -13.78 -0.38 -7.56
N ALA A 69 -14.36 0.14 -6.49
CA ALA A 69 -14.55 1.57 -6.25
C ALA A 69 -14.21 1.92 -4.80
N ASN A 70 -14.41 3.19 -4.46
CA ASN A 70 -14.36 3.73 -3.10
C ASN A 70 -12.97 3.92 -2.50
N LEU A 71 -11.89 3.67 -3.23
CA LEU A 71 -10.54 4.02 -2.78
C LEU A 71 -10.25 5.48 -3.14
N ALA A 72 -9.86 6.32 -2.19
CA ALA A 72 -9.46 7.70 -2.47
C ALA A 72 -7.96 7.85 -2.65
N ARG A 73 -7.19 7.31 -1.68
CA ARG A 73 -5.76 7.61 -1.56
C ARG A 73 -4.98 6.45 -1.00
N THR A 74 -3.73 6.36 -1.43
CA THR A 74 -2.77 5.35 -0.98
C THR A 74 -1.39 5.96 -0.83
N GLY A 75 -0.69 5.63 0.24
CA GLY A 75 0.66 6.14 0.48
C GLY A 75 1.33 5.43 1.63
N LEU A 76 2.33 6.10 2.21
CA LEU A 76 3.07 5.62 3.36
C LEU A 76 2.87 6.56 4.54
N ARG A 77 2.82 6.02 5.75
CA ARG A 77 2.88 6.76 7.00
C ARG A 77 4.16 6.38 7.71
N ILE A 78 5.09 7.32 7.82
CA ILE A 78 6.46 7.12 8.32
C ILE A 78 6.73 8.21 9.35
N GLY A 79 7.13 7.83 10.57
CA GLY A 79 7.37 8.78 11.66
C GLY A 79 6.13 9.61 12.01
N GLY A 80 4.94 9.08 11.75
CA GLY A 80 3.66 9.77 11.94
C GLY A 80 3.25 10.72 10.81
N ALA A 81 4.09 10.96 9.79
CA ALA A 81 3.80 11.81 8.64
C ALA A 81 3.39 11.01 7.40
N TYR A 82 2.56 11.61 6.53
CA TYR A 82 2.13 10.98 5.27
C TYR A 82 3.10 11.29 4.12
N HIS A 83 3.31 10.29 3.27
CA HIS A 83 4.20 10.32 2.11
C HIS A 83 3.48 9.79 0.84
N PRO A 84 3.59 10.48 -0.31
CA PRO A 84 4.15 11.83 -0.47
C PRO A 84 3.39 12.86 0.37
N LYS A 85 4.10 13.91 0.78
CA LYS A 85 3.50 15.02 1.53
C LYS A 85 2.60 15.84 0.58
N GLY A 86 1.41 16.17 1.04
CA GLY A 86 0.50 17.09 0.38
C GLY A 86 0.32 18.38 1.19
N PRO A 87 -0.47 19.34 0.67
CA PRO A 87 -0.77 20.59 1.37
C PRO A 87 -1.47 20.39 2.72
N THR A 88 -2.20 19.28 2.89
CA THR A 88 -2.86 18.90 4.14
C THR A 88 -2.74 17.39 4.35
N THR A 89 -2.93 16.90 5.57
CA THR A 89 -2.97 15.45 5.85
C THR A 89 -4.03 14.70 5.05
N ARG A 90 -5.15 15.38 4.71
CA ARG A 90 -6.24 14.81 3.90
C ARG A 90 -5.91 14.73 2.41
N THR A 91 -5.01 15.59 1.93
CA THR A 91 -4.59 15.66 0.52
C THR A 91 -3.17 15.15 0.27
N SER A 92 -2.47 14.69 1.32
CA SER A 92 -1.25 13.89 1.20
C SER A 92 -1.54 12.53 0.56
N MET A 93 -0.47 11.81 0.20
CA MET A 93 -0.50 10.51 -0.48
C MET A 93 -0.97 10.57 -1.95
N PHE A 94 -0.77 9.49 -2.68
CA PHE A 94 -1.19 9.40 -4.08
C PHE A 94 -2.71 9.33 -4.19
N PRO A 95 -3.33 10.04 -5.15
CA PRO A 95 -4.72 9.80 -5.51
C PRO A 95 -4.83 8.41 -6.14
N THR A 96 -5.78 7.61 -5.67
CA THR A 96 -6.00 6.22 -6.14
C THR A 96 -7.47 5.93 -6.40
N THR A 97 -8.24 6.96 -6.74
CA THR A 97 -9.61 6.84 -7.21
C THR A 97 -9.68 6.09 -8.54
N VAL A 98 -10.84 5.48 -8.78
CA VAL A 98 -11.14 4.82 -10.05
C VAL A 98 -10.90 5.81 -11.20
N GLY A 99 -10.07 5.42 -12.16
CA GLY A 99 -9.69 6.27 -13.31
C GLY A 99 -8.39 7.06 -13.14
N ILE A 100 -7.86 7.22 -11.92
CA ILE A 100 -6.64 8.03 -11.65
C ILE A 100 -5.59 7.25 -10.82
N ASN A 101 -5.74 5.94 -10.67
CA ASN A 101 -4.81 5.13 -9.89
C ASN A 101 -3.49 4.89 -10.63
N GLU A 102 -2.54 5.82 -10.50
CA GLU A 102 -1.16 5.71 -11.01
C GLU A 102 -0.36 4.59 -10.33
N LEU A 103 -0.82 4.12 -9.17
CA LEU A 103 -0.23 2.99 -8.45
C LEU A 103 -0.80 1.63 -8.89
N ASN A 104 -1.65 1.60 -9.92
CA ASN A 104 -2.21 0.35 -10.42
C ASN A 104 -1.11 -0.55 -11.01
N TYR A 105 -1.13 -1.84 -10.65
CA TYR A 105 -0.13 -2.81 -11.07
C TYR A 105 -0.75 -4.17 -11.42
N GLY A 106 0.08 -5.06 -11.96
CA GLY A 106 -0.38 -6.36 -12.47
C GLY A 106 -1.29 -6.16 -13.68
N HIS A 107 -2.31 -7.01 -13.82
CA HIS A 107 -3.23 -6.94 -14.94
C HIS A 107 -3.95 -5.57 -15.02
N LEU A 108 -3.96 -4.90 -16.18
CA LEU A 108 -4.39 -3.51 -16.27
C LEU A 108 -5.92 -3.25 -16.21
N ALA A 109 -6.76 -4.27 -16.18
CA ALA A 109 -8.20 -4.07 -15.94
C ALA A 109 -8.45 -3.27 -14.63
N PRO A 110 -9.37 -2.27 -14.63
CA PRO A 110 -10.29 -1.90 -15.71
C PRO A 110 -9.74 -0.90 -16.75
N PHE A 111 -8.49 -0.43 -16.62
CA PHE A 111 -7.86 0.52 -17.56
C PHE A 111 -7.57 -0.09 -18.93
N ALA A 112 -7.51 -1.42 -19.02
CA ALA A 112 -7.44 -2.15 -20.29
C ALA A 112 -8.39 -3.36 -20.28
N PRO A 113 -8.86 -3.84 -21.46
CA PRO A 113 -9.76 -4.98 -21.56
C PRO A 113 -9.18 -6.26 -20.95
N VAL A 114 -9.99 -7.01 -20.19
CA VAL A 114 -9.60 -8.29 -19.56
C VAL A 114 -9.22 -9.39 -20.56
N ALA A 115 -9.69 -9.28 -21.80
CA ALA A 115 -9.36 -10.23 -22.87
C ALA A 115 -7.91 -10.12 -23.37
N HIS A 116 -7.20 -9.05 -23.01
CA HIS A 116 -5.82 -8.83 -23.43
C HIS A 116 -4.89 -8.84 -22.22
N PRO A 117 -3.76 -9.58 -22.26
CA PRO A 117 -2.85 -9.74 -21.14
C PRO A 117 -1.93 -8.53 -20.98
N TYR A 118 -2.49 -7.35 -20.73
CA TYR A 118 -1.69 -6.17 -20.43
C TYR A 118 -1.36 -6.14 -18.94
N TYR A 119 -0.06 -6.12 -18.63
CA TYR A 119 0.43 -6.09 -17.26
C TYR A 119 1.35 -4.89 -17.05
N ALA A 120 1.20 -4.22 -15.91
CA ALA A 120 2.16 -3.26 -15.40
C ALA A 120 2.95 -3.88 -14.23
N ALA A 121 4.23 -3.54 -14.15
CA ALA A 121 5.03 -3.80 -12.96
C ALA A 121 4.52 -2.94 -11.78
N ILE A 122 4.95 -3.28 -10.56
CA ILE A 122 4.74 -2.39 -9.40
C ILE A 122 5.40 -1.05 -9.71
N PRO A 123 4.65 0.07 -9.67
CA PRO A 123 5.20 1.38 -10.00
C PRO A 123 6.36 1.75 -9.08
N LYS A 124 7.44 2.23 -9.69
CA LYS A 124 8.54 2.84 -8.95
C LYS A 124 8.07 4.20 -8.44
N LEU A 125 8.39 4.46 -7.18
CA LEU A 125 8.15 5.77 -6.59
C LEU A 125 9.10 6.81 -7.22
N PRO A 126 8.67 8.08 -7.35
CA PRO A 126 9.53 9.15 -7.86
C PRO A 126 10.84 9.30 -7.08
N GLN A 127 10.80 8.93 -5.80
CA GLN A 127 11.94 8.83 -4.90
C GLN A 127 11.67 7.70 -3.90
N PRO A 128 12.70 6.98 -3.44
CA PRO A 128 12.53 6.00 -2.39
C PRO A 128 12.21 6.68 -1.04
N TYR A 129 11.47 6.00 -0.18
CA TYR A 129 11.25 6.42 1.21
C TYR A 129 11.98 5.49 2.17
N LEU A 130 12.61 6.06 3.20
CA LEU A 130 13.32 5.33 4.22
C LEU A 130 12.44 5.20 5.47
N ILE A 131 12.43 4.01 6.06
CA ILE A 131 11.96 3.75 7.42
C ILE A 131 13.19 3.30 8.21
N TRP A 132 13.59 4.08 9.23
CA TRP A 132 14.72 3.76 10.10
C TRP A 132 14.58 4.46 11.45
N ASN A 133 14.79 3.73 12.55
CA ASN A 133 14.59 4.23 13.92
C ASN A 133 13.22 4.90 14.12
N GLU A 134 12.20 4.36 13.47
CA GLU A 134 10.84 4.90 13.47
C GLU A 134 9.82 3.84 13.04
N ILE A 135 8.55 4.17 13.24
CA ILE A 135 7.43 3.36 12.79
C ILE A 135 7.07 3.76 11.36
N GLY A 136 6.90 2.77 10.48
CA GLY A 136 6.47 2.97 9.10
C GLY A 136 5.51 1.89 8.61
N TYR A 137 4.55 2.27 7.77
CA TYR A 137 3.60 1.36 7.12
C TYR A 137 2.93 1.99 5.90
N PRO A 138 2.47 1.21 4.92
CA PRO A 138 1.58 1.70 3.89
C PRO A 138 0.15 1.83 4.43
N VAL A 139 -0.61 2.72 3.82
CA VAL A 139 -1.98 3.01 4.21
C VAL A 139 -2.84 3.24 2.97
N ILE A 140 -4.08 2.79 3.04
CA ILE A 140 -5.14 3.15 2.09
C ILE A 140 -6.24 3.93 2.81
N ARG A 141 -6.94 4.79 2.08
CA ARG A 141 -8.15 5.47 2.55
C ARG A 141 -9.26 5.31 1.56
N ASP A 142 -10.46 5.05 2.06
CA ASP A 142 -11.65 5.18 1.23
C ASP A 142 -12.01 6.63 0.92
N ASP A 143 -12.95 6.80 0.01
CA ASP A 143 -13.46 8.10 -0.45
C ASP A 143 -14.62 8.65 0.38
N GLY A 144 -15.05 7.94 1.42
CA GLY A 144 -16.19 8.33 2.25
C GLY A 144 -17.55 8.16 1.59
N VAL A 145 -17.62 7.63 0.36
CA VAL A 145 -18.88 7.29 -0.32
C VAL A 145 -19.30 5.87 0.02
N GLY A 146 -18.32 4.97 0.16
CA GLY A 146 -18.54 3.60 0.59
C GLY A 146 -17.26 2.97 1.14
N ALA A 147 -17.41 1.80 1.75
CA ALA A 147 -16.26 1.02 2.19
C ALA A 147 -15.55 0.38 1.00
N VAL A 148 -14.23 0.20 1.11
CA VAL A 148 -13.50 -0.80 0.32
C VAL A 148 -13.77 -2.15 0.97
N ALA A 149 -14.36 -3.08 0.23
CA ALA A 149 -14.75 -4.39 0.75
C ALA A 149 -13.53 -5.27 1.11
N ILE A 150 -13.74 -6.27 1.97
CA ILE A 150 -12.75 -7.30 2.29
C ILE A 150 -12.19 -7.98 1.03
N ASN A 151 -10.91 -8.37 1.05
CA ASN A 151 -10.20 -9.08 -0.02
C ASN A 151 -10.28 -8.39 -1.40
N THR A 152 -10.45 -7.07 -1.40
CA THR A 152 -10.63 -6.27 -2.62
C THR A 152 -9.40 -5.42 -2.89
N ALA A 153 -8.81 -4.81 -1.87
CA ALA A 153 -7.56 -4.07 -1.99
C ALA A 153 -6.35 -4.99 -1.80
N VAL A 154 -5.45 -4.95 -2.78
CA VAL A 154 -4.17 -5.64 -2.77
C VAL A 154 -3.07 -4.60 -2.86
N LEU A 155 -2.30 -4.47 -1.77
CA LEU A 155 -1.14 -3.59 -1.74
C LEU A 155 0.11 -4.41 -2.00
N ALA A 156 1.07 -3.83 -2.72
CA ALA A 156 2.37 -4.43 -2.97
C ALA A 156 3.48 -3.40 -2.84
N LEU A 157 4.60 -3.84 -2.27
CA LEU A 157 5.79 -3.03 -2.02
C LEU A 157 7.02 -3.75 -2.55
N THR A 158 7.95 -2.97 -3.09
CA THR A 158 9.30 -3.43 -3.44
C THR A 158 10.32 -2.49 -2.84
N GLY A 159 11.51 -3.00 -2.52
CA GLY A 159 12.53 -2.18 -1.90
C GLY A 159 13.80 -2.93 -1.53
N ILE A 160 14.53 -2.36 -0.58
CA ILE A 160 15.78 -2.90 -0.05
C ILE A 160 15.70 -2.87 1.47
N ARG A 161 15.85 -4.04 2.09
CA ARG A 161 15.99 -4.17 3.54
C ARG A 161 17.46 -4.19 3.92
N ILE A 162 17.82 -3.41 4.94
CA ILE A 162 19.15 -3.37 5.52
C ILE A 162 19.04 -3.86 6.97
N GLU A 163 19.80 -4.89 7.30
CA GLU A 163 19.90 -5.46 8.64
C GLU A 163 21.32 -5.24 9.16
N MET A 164 21.47 -4.38 10.15
CA MET A 164 22.74 -4.17 10.84
C MET A 164 22.93 -5.22 11.94
N ARG A 165 24.18 -5.54 12.26
CA ARG A 165 24.50 -6.34 13.45
C ARG A 165 24.98 -5.37 14.52
N GLY A 166 24.30 -5.38 15.67
CA GLY A 166 24.79 -4.79 16.92
C GLY A 166 25.99 -5.54 17.48
#